data_AF-A0A0B5HW64-F1
#
_entry.id   AF-A0A0B5HW64-F1
#
_cell.length_a   1.000
_cell.length_b   1.000
_cell.length_c   1.000
_cell.angle_alpha   90.00
_cell.angle_beta   90.00
_cell.angle_gamma   90.00
#
_symmetry.space_group_name_H-M   'P 1'
#
loop_
_entity.id
_entity.type
_entity.pdbx_description
1 polymer ?
#
loop_
_entity_poly.entity_id
_entity_poly.type
_entity_poly.pdbx_seq_one_letter_code
_entity_poly.pdbx_strand_id
1 'polypeptide(L)'
;MALNKKYTVKYKRKKLGLTDYVARLKLLTSRKVRLVVRKSLNNFTAQLISYDSKGDRVLKTIKAKSLKEYGWKYHLGNLPSAYLTGLVIGLEAKNLKIKEAVLDIGLSESLKGSSLYSLLRGALDSGLIIPHSKEILPSEDRVSGKHIQDHYNLLSQDIKNKQFSKYLKNNINPGNIVKDFQEVKNKILNKYKNG
;
A
#
# COMPACT_ATOMS: atom_id res chain seq x y z
N MET A 1 -32.08 -2.87 -8.22
CA MET A 1 -33.04 -2.34 -9.21
C MET A 1 -33.99 -1.38 -8.49
N ALA A 2 -34.81 -0.62 -9.21
CA ALA A 2 -35.87 0.15 -8.56
C ALA A 2 -36.96 -0.84 -8.10
N LEU A 3 -37.37 -0.76 -6.84
CA LEU A 3 -38.40 -1.65 -6.28
C LEU A 3 -39.81 -1.15 -6.59
N ASN A 4 -40.00 0.17 -6.70
CA ASN A 4 -41.26 0.82 -7.05
C ASN A 4 -41.01 2.25 -7.57
N LYS A 5 -42.07 2.94 -8.02
CA LYS A 5 -41.99 4.31 -8.56
C LYS A 5 -41.47 5.35 -7.56
N LYS A 6 -41.63 5.12 -6.24
CA LYS A 6 -41.17 6.03 -5.18
C LYS A 6 -39.72 5.75 -4.72
N TYR A 7 -39.11 4.66 -5.17
CA TYR A 7 -37.79 4.23 -4.72
C TYR A 7 -36.67 5.05 -5.37
N THR A 8 -35.95 5.83 -4.56
CA THR A 8 -34.74 6.53 -5.03
C THR A 8 -33.56 5.56 -5.14
N VAL A 9 -33.09 5.35 -6.36
CA VAL A 9 -31.99 4.43 -6.63
C VAL A 9 -30.67 5.04 -6.16
N LYS A 10 -29.98 4.34 -5.25
CA LYS A 10 -28.60 4.70 -4.85
C LYS A 10 -27.65 4.69 -6.05
N TYR A 11 -26.61 5.52 -6.01
CA TYR A 11 -25.57 5.55 -7.05
C TYR A 11 -24.94 4.17 -7.29
N LYS A 12 -24.56 3.89 -8.55
CA LYS A 12 -23.99 2.59 -8.98
C LYS A 12 -22.90 2.06 -8.04
N ARG A 13 -21.90 2.88 -7.73
CA ARG A 13 -20.76 2.49 -6.87
C ARG A 13 -21.14 2.27 -5.40
N LYS A 14 -22.19 2.94 -4.90
CA LYS A 14 -22.69 2.73 -3.53
C LYS A 14 -23.44 1.40 -3.44
N LYS A 15 -24.22 1.06 -4.48
CA LYS A 15 -24.89 -0.26 -4.59
C LYS A 15 -23.90 -1.42 -4.64
N LEU A 16 -22.78 -1.24 -5.34
CA LEU A 16 -21.71 -2.25 -5.43
C LEU A 16 -20.80 -2.29 -4.19
N GLY A 17 -20.99 -1.42 -3.20
CA GLY A 17 -20.12 -1.37 -2.02
C GLY A 17 -18.68 -1.03 -2.35
N LEU A 18 -18.42 -0.12 -3.31
CA LEU A 18 -17.07 0.22 -3.75
C LEU A 18 -16.60 1.61 -3.31
N THR A 19 -17.52 2.47 -2.85
CA THR A 19 -17.20 3.86 -2.56
C THR A 19 -18.11 4.42 -1.48
N ASP A 20 -17.47 5.06 -0.49
CA ASP A 20 -18.15 5.99 0.38
C ASP A 20 -18.11 7.40 -0.24
N TYR A 21 -19.29 7.90 -0.63
CA TYR A 21 -19.43 9.21 -1.24
C TYR A 21 -19.20 10.35 -0.25
N VAL A 22 -19.48 10.15 1.05
CA VAL A 22 -19.27 11.20 2.06
C VAL A 22 -17.78 11.42 2.27
N ALA A 23 -17.03 10.34 2.53
CA ALA A 23 -15.58 10.40 2.64
C ALA A 23 -14.93 10.93 1.35
N ARG A 24 -15.37 10.44 0.18
CA ARG A 24 -14.86 10.90 -1.11
C ARG A 24 -15.09 12.40 -1.32
N LEU A 25 -16.26 12.92 -1.01
CA LEU A 25 -16.56 14.35 -1.14
C LEU A 25 -15.61 15.19 -0.28
N LYS A 26 -15.43 14.81 0.99
CA LYS A 26 -14.49 15.49 1.91
C LYS A 26 -13.05 15.49 1.39
N LEU A 27 -12.60 14.37 0.83
CA LEU A 27 -11.27 14.26 0.22
C LEU A 27 -11.13 15.18 -1.01
N LEU A 28 -12.15 15.24 -1.86
CA LEU A 28 -12.15 16.08 -3.07
C LEU A 28 -12.15 17.58 -2.76
N THR A 29 -12.73 17.99 -1.62
CA THR A 29 -12.69 19.40 -1.16
C THR A 29 -11.27 19.93 -1.04
N SER A 30 -10.27 19.07 -0.76
CA SER A 30 -8.87 19.47 -0.69
C SER A 30 -8.29 19.96 -2.02
N ARG A 31 -8.90 19.59 -3.17
CA ARG A 31 -8.40 19.82 -4.54
C ARG A 31 -6.98 19.29 -4.80
N LYS A 32 -6.45 18.44 -3.92
CA LYS A 32 -5.13 17.80 -4.06
C LYS A 32 -5.24 16.47 -4.82
N VAL A 33 -4.09 15.98 -5.29
CA VAL A 33 -3.97 14.62 -5.81
C VAL A 33 -4.31 13.64 -4.69
N ARG A 34 -5.07 12.58 -5.00
CA ARG A 34 -5.39 11.53 -4.05
C ARG A 34 -4.45 10.35 -4.24
N LEU A 35 -3.80 9.93 -3.17
CA LEU A 35 -3.11 8.66 -3.09
C LEU A 35 -4.15 7.59 -2.73
N VAL A 36 -4.73 6.97 -3.75
CA VAL A 36 -5.72 5.90 -3.58
C VAL A 36 -5.01 4.59 -3.33
N VAL A 37 -5.23 4.02 -2.14
CA VAL A 37 -4.61 2.76 -1.71
C VAL A 37 -5.69 1.71 -1.56
N ARG A 38 -5.52 0.57 -2.23
CA ARG A 38 -6.42 -0.58 -2.14
C ARG A 38 -5.62 -1.84 -1.82
N LYS A 39 -6.00 -2.49 -0.73
CA LYS A 39 -5.47 -3.79 -0.31
C LYS A 39 -6.30 -4.91 -0.95
N SER A 40 -5.63 -5.92 -1.48
CA SER A 40 -6.22 -7.25 -1.67
C SER A 40 -5.50 -8.25 -0.76
N LEU A 41 -5.92 -9.51 -0.76
CA LEU A 41 -5.31 -10.55 0.08
C LEU A 41 -3.81 -10.69 -0.16
N ASN A 42 -3.40 -10.67 -1.44
CA ASN A 42 -2.06 -11.03 -1.86
C ASN A 42 -1.35 -9.91 -2.64
N ASN A 43 -1.85 -8.67 -2.59
CA ASN A 43 -1.28 -7.55 -3.34
C ASN A 43 -1.75 -6.21 -2.78
N PHE A 44 -1.00 -5.14 -3.07
CA PHE A 44 -1.44 -3.76 -2.89
C PHE A 44 -1.52 -3.07 -4.25
N THR A 45 -2.46 -2.14 -4.37
CA THR A 45 -2.53 -1.21 -5.51
C THR A 45 -2.54 0.21 -4.95
N ALA A 46 -1.56 1.01 -5.38
CA ALA A 46 -1.42 2.42 -5.05
C ALA A 46 -1.54 3.24 -6.34
N GLN A 47 -2.37 4.27 -6.32
CA GLN A 47 -2.59 5.13 -7.47
C GLN A 47 -2.56 6.60 -7.06
N LEU A 48 -1.90 7.42 -7.88
CA LEU A 48 -2.02 8.86 -7.82
C LEU A 48 -3.13 9.27 -8.77
N ILE A 49 -4.19 9.87 -8.24
CA ILE A 49 -5.41 10.19 -8.99
C ILE A 49 -5.74 11.67 -8.84
N SER A 50 -5.90 12.36 -9.96
CA SER A 50 -6.51 13.68 -10.02
C SER A 50 -8.00 13.58 -10.38
N TYR A 51 -8.78 14.55 -9.89
CA TYR A 51 -10.19 14.65 -10.22
C TYR A 51 -10.37 15.40 -11.55
N ASP A 52 -11.30 14.93 -12.36
CA ASP A 52 -11.79 15.62 -13.57
C ASP A 52 -13.31 15.39 -13.64
N SER A 53 -14.05 16.36 -14.19
CA SER A 53 -15.52 16.33 -14.21
C SER A 53 -16.07 15.18 -15.07
N LYS A 54 -15.32 14.75 -16.08
CA LYS A 54 -15.68 13.60 -16.94
C LYS A 54 -15.38 12.27 -16.26
N GLY A 55 -14.42 12.25 -15.33
CA GLY A 55 -14.01 11.06 -14.58
C GLY A 55 -12.58 11.17 -14.07
N ASP A 56 -12.28 10.49 -12.97
CA ASP A 56 -10.95 10.52 -12.36
C ASP A 56 -9.82 10.18 -13.34
N ARG A 57 -8.77 11.00 -13.38
CA ARG A 57 -7.56 10.77 -14.19
C ARG A 57 -6.50 10.11 -13.33
N VAL A 58 -6.03 8.94 -13.76
CA VAL A 58 -4.95 8.22 -13.09
C VAL A 58 -3.61 8.71 -13.61
N LEU A 59 -2.80 9.31 -12.74
CA LEU A 59 -1.48 9.85 -13.07
C LEU A 59 -0.41 8.74 -13.05
N LYS A 60 -0.44 7.90 -12.02
CA LYS A 60 0.44 6.73 -11.89
C LYS A 60 -0.28 5.61 -11.16
N THR A 61 0.00 4.37 -11.55
CA THR A 61 -0.40 3.16 -10.83
C THR A 61 0.84 2.35 -10.50
N ILE A 62 0.96 1.91 -9.24
CA ILE A 62 1.94 0.93 -8.79
C ILE A 62 1.20 -0.21 -8.10
N LYS A 63 1.61 -1.44 -8.40
CA LYS A 63 1.09 -2.65 -7.76
C LYS A 63 2.23 -3.33 -7.03
N ALA A 64 2.00 -3.92 -5.86
CA ALA A 64 3.07 -4.62 -5.13
C ALA A 64 3.70 -5.75 -5.96
N LYS A 65 2.97 -6.32 -6.93
CA LYS A 65 3.53 -7.27 -7.91
C LYS A 65 4.77 -6.77 -8.66
N SER A 66 4.93 -5.47 -8.91
CA SER A 66 6.13 -4.92 -9.55
C SER A 66 7.36 -4.95 -8.64
N LEU A 67 7.20 -5.16 -7.33
CA LEU A 67 8.33 -5.31 -6.40
C LEU A 67 9.21 -6.53 -6.72
N LYS A 68 8.68 -7.50 -7.44
CA LYS A 68 9.46 -8.65 -7.93
C LYS A 68 10.62 -8.21 -8.83
N GLU A 69 10.44 -7.13 -9.60
CA GLU A 69 11.49 -6.56 -10.47
C GLU A 69 12.67 -6.02 -9.66
N TYR A 70 12.43 -5.64 -8.40
CA TYR A 70 13.46 -5.15 -7.48
C TYR A 70 14.07 -6.29 -6.63
N GLY A 71 13.67 -7.54 -6.86
CA GLY A 71 14.15 -8.71 -6.12
C GLY A 71 13.34 -9.05 -4.87
N TRP A 72 12.16 -8.47 -4.66
CA TRP A 72 11.30 -8.86 -3.54
C TRP A 72 10.74 -10.27 -3.74
N LYS A 73 11.25 -11.21 -2.95
CA LYS A 73 10.92 -12.65 -3.03
C LYS A 73 9.79 -13.11 -2.10
N TYR A 74 9.40 -12.28 -1.14
CA TYR A 74 8.37 -12.63 -0.13
C TYR A 74 6.94 -12.34 -0.60
N HIS A 75 5.98 -12.61 0.26
CA HIS A 75 4.57 -12.30 0.02
C HIS A 75 4.34 -10.80 -0.24
N LEU A 76 3.34 -10.50 -1.05
CA LEU A 76 3.01 -9.15 -1.54
C LEU A 76 1.84 -8.49 -0.79
N GLY A 77 1.23 -9.21 0.14
CA GLY A 77 0.16 -8.73 1.03
C GLY A 77 0.62 -8.40 2.45
N ASN A 78 1.93 -8.39 2.73
CA ASN A 78 2.50 -8.12 4.05
C ASN A 78 2.86 -6.64 4.28
N LEU A 79 3.24 -6.26 5.50
CA LEU A 79 3.61 -4.87 5.83
C LEU A 79 4.86 -4.37 5.07
N PRO A 80 5.96 -5.16 4.94
CA PRO A 80 7.14 -4.71 4.20
C PRO A 80 6.85 -4.41 2.73
N SER A 81 6.10 -5.28 2.05
CA SER A 81 5.71 -5.06 0.65
C SER A 81 4.81 -3.83 0.48
N ALA A 82 3.91 -3.57 1.43
CA ALA A 82 3.12 -2.34 1.43
C ALA A 82 4.02 -1.09 1.52
N TYR A 83 5.00 -1.09 2.42
CA TYR A 83 5.96 0.02 2.56
C TYR A 83 6.77 0.24 1.28
N LEU A 84 7.37 -0.82 0.72
CA LEU A 84 8.15 -0.72 -0.51
C LEU A 84 7.30 -0.21 -1.68
N THR A 85 6.04 -0.65 -1.76
CA THR A 85 5.06 -0.14 -2.75
C THR A 85 4.83 1.37 -2.57
N GLY A 86 4.71 1.82 -1.32
CA GLY A 86 4.58 3.22 -0.93
C GLY A 86 5.79 4.06 -1.33
N LEU A 87 6.98 3.54 -1.08
CA LEU A 87 8.24 4.17 -1.46
C LEU A 87 8.32 4.38 -2.97
N VAL A 88 8.00 3.35 -3.76
CA VAL A 88 8.01 3.44 -5.23
C VAL A 88 6.99 4.46 -5.75
N ILE A 89 5.73 4.42 -5.29
CA ILE A 89 4.72 5.38 -5.77
C ILE A 89 5.06 6.82 -5.37
N GLY A 90 5.69 7.03 -4.22
CA GLY A 90 6.13 8.34 -3.78
C GLY A 90 7.33 8.88 -4.57
N LEU A 91 8.29 8.03 -4.94
CA LEU A 91 9.37 8.40 -5.87
C LEU A 91 8.83 8.74 -7.27
N GLU A 92 7.87 7.97 -7.76
CA GLU A 92 7.16 8.27 -9.01
C GLU A 92 6.38 9.59 -8.92
N ALA A 93 5.77 9.91 -7.78
CA ALA A 93 5.12 11.19 -7.55
C ALA A 93 6.12 12.34 -7.71
N LYS A 94 7.34 12.19 -7.18
CA LYS A 94 8.42 13.17 -7.31
C LYS A 94 8.82 13.38 -8.77
N ASN A 95 8.95 12.30 -9.55
CA ASN A 95 9.24 12.38 -11.00
C ASN A 95 8.13 13.11 -11.76
N LEU A 96 6.87 12.93 -11.35
CA LEU A 96 5.71 13.65 -11.89
C LEU A 96 5.56 15.08 -11.32
N LYS A 97 6.51 15.56 -10.51
CA LYS A 97 6.49 16.87 -9.84
C LYS A 97 5.29 17.07 -8.90
N ILE A 98 4.73 15.99 -8.38
CA ILE A 98 3.64 16.01 -7.39
C ILE A 98 4.27 16.05 -6.00
N LYS A 99 4.09 17.17 -5.29
CA LYS A 99 4.65 17.37 -3.94
C LYS A 99 3.72 16.95 -2.82
N GLU A 100 2.40 17.05 -3.05
CA GLU A 100 1.40 16.83 -2.03
C GLU A 100 0.32 15.84 -2.50
N ALA A 101 -0.14 15.00 -1.58
CA ALA A 101 -1.29 14.15 -1.81
C ALA A 101 -2.13 13.99 -0.54
N VAL A 102 -3.37 13.51 -0.69
CA VAL A 102 -4.21 13.08 0.43
C VAL A 102 -4.48 11.58 0.32
N LEU A 103 -4.41 10.88 1.45
CA LEU A 103 -4.62 9.43 1.50
C LEU A 103 -6.11 9.08 1.32
N ASP A 104 -6.42 8.17 0.40
CA ASP A 104 -7.75 7.61 0.19
C ASP A 104 -7.70 6.08 0.38
N ILE A 105 -8.20 5.60 1.53
CA ILE A 105 -8.28 4.18 1.87
C ILE A 105 -9.61 3.52 1.46
N GLY A 106 -10.52 4.30 0.88
CA GLY A 106 -11.82 3.83 0.42
C GLY A 106 -12.72 3.40 1.58
N LEU A 107 -13.16 2.16 1.55
CA LEU A 107 -14.02 1.55 2.58
C LEU A 107 -13.23 0.79 3.65
N SER A 108 -11.90 0.84 3.60
CA SER A 108 -11.07 0.18 4.60
C SER A 108 -11.14 0.93 5.92
N GLU A 109 -11.11 0.20 7.03
CA GLU A 109 -11.07 0.79 8.36
C GLU A 109 -9.71 1.44 8.67
N SER A 110 -9.77 2.56 9.40
CA SER A 110 -8.61 3.32 9.86
C SER A 110 -8.01 2.69 11.12
N LEU A 111 -7.24 1.63 10.95
CA LEU A 111 -6.58 0.91 12.06
C LEU A 111 -5.09 1.26 12.17
N LYS A 112 -4.64 1.63 13.37
CA LYS A 112 -3.23 1.94 13.67
C LYS A 112 -2.31 0.79 13.27
N GLY A 113 -1.19 1.11 12.60
CA GLY A 113 -0.21 0.12 12.17
C GLY A 113 -0.71 -0.87 11.10
N SER A 114 -1.84 -0.57 10.44
CA SER A 114 -2.30 -1.37 9.30
C SER A 114 -1.33 -1.29 8.13
N SER A 115 -1.43 -2.24 7.20
CA SER A 115 -0.63 -2.24 5.97
C SER A 115 -0.86 -0.98 5.11
N LEU A 116 -2.04 -0.35 5.21
CA LEU A 116 -2.33 0.90 4.50
C LEU A 116 -1.45 2.05 5.02
N TYR A 117 -1.23 2.11 6.34
CA TYR A 117 -0.33 3.08 6.95
C TYR A 117 1.15 2.71 6.78
N SER A 118 1.48 1.43 6.60
CA SER A 118 2.82 1.01 6.15
C SER A 118 3.14 1.59 4.76
N LEU A 119 2.17 1.54 3.84
CA LEU A 119 2.30 2.13 2.51
C LEU A 119 2.37 3.66 2.57
N LEU A 120 1.53 4.29 3.41
CA LEU A 120 1.61 5.72 3.69
C LEU A 120 3.02 6.11 4.14
N ARG A 121 3.59 5.38 5.12
CA ARG A 121 4.94 5.64 5.60
C ARG A 121 5.98 5.57 4.49
N GLY A 122 5.89 4.55 3.62
CA GLY A 122 6.80 4.45 2.46
C GLY A 122 6.72 5.66 1.54
N ALA A 123 5.50 6.16 1.28
CA ALA A 123 5.31 7.37 0.47
C ALA A 123 5.82 8.63 1.16
N LEU A 124 5.67 8.74 2.49
CA LEU A 124 6.23 9.87 3.25
C LEU A 124 7.76 9.88 3.20
N ASP A 125 8.39 8.71 3.37
CA ASP A 125 9.86 8.56 3.35
C ASP A 125 10.48 8.87 1.98
N SER A 126 9.70 8.82 0.89
CA SER A 126 10.16 9.26 -0.43
C SER A 126 10.14 10.79 -0.59
N GLY A 127 9.59 11.53 0.38
CA GLY A 127 9.42 12.98 0.35
C GLY A 127 8.04 13.47 -0.14
N LEU A 128 7.05 12.60 -0.32
CA LEU A 128 5.69 13.03 -0.67
C LEU A 128 4.98 13.56 0.58
N ILE A 129 4.46 14.79 0.52
CA ILE A 129 3.79 15.42 1.66
C ILE A 129 2.34 14.93 1.72
N ILE A 130 2.00 14.18 2.77
CA ILE A 130 0.64 13.70 3.03
C ILE A 130 0.25 14.06 4.46
N PRO A 131 -0.84 14.80 4.70
CA PRO A 131 -1.32 15.10 6.05
C PRO A 131 -1.65 13.82 6.82
N HIS A 132 -1.06 13.63 8.00
CA HIS A 132 -1.26 12.45 8.84
C HIS A 132 -0.87 12.72 10.30
N SER A 133 -1.39 11.91 11.22
CA SER A 133 -0.92 11.84 12.61
C SER A 133 0.21 10.82 12.73
N LYS A 134 1.33 11.18 13.35
CA LYS A 134 2.51 10.29 13.48
C LYS A 134 2.20 8.98 14.21
N GLU A 135 1.28 9.03 15.16
CA GLU A 135 0.88 7.89 16.00
C GLU A 135 0.22 6.72 15.24
N ILE A 136 -0.32 6.99 14.04
CA ILE A 136 -1.02 5.96 13.26
C ILE A 136 -0.06 5.07 12.48
N LEU A 137 1.17 5.56 12.26
CA LEU A 137 2.20 4.88 11.49
C LEU A 137 2.71 3.65 12.27
N PRO A 138 3.00 2.54 11.58
CA PRO A 138 3.65 1.38 12.20
C PRO A 138 5.06 1.73 12.68
N SER A 139 5.64 0.94 13.59
CA SER A 139 7.05 1.06 13.98
C SER A 139 8.00 0.56 12.88
N GLU A 140 9.27 0.97 12.92
CA GLU A 140 10.29 0.52 11.93
C GLU A 140 10.45 -1.02 11.96
N ASP A 141 10.42 -1.63 13.14
CA ASP A 141 10.47 -3.08 13.32
C ASP A 141 9.32 -3.81 12.60
N ARG A 142 8.13 -3.20 12.58
CA ARG A 142 6.97 -3.75 11.86
C ARG A 142 7.11 -3.57 10.35
N VAL A 143 7.63 -2.43 9.91
CA VAL A 143 7.83 -2.12 8.49
C VAL A 143 8.90 -2.98 7.86
N SER A 144 10.03 -3.16 8.53
CA SER A 144 11.15 -4.00 8.06
C SER A 144 10.83 -5.49 8.04
N GLY A 145 9.79 -5.92 8.76
CA GLY A 145 9.38 -7.33 8.83
C GLY A 145 10.04 -8.09 9.98
N LYS A 146 10.65 -7.41 10.95
CA LYS A 146 11.26 -8.04 12.13
C LYS A 146 10.29 -8.94 12.89
N HIS A 147 9.04 -8.50 13.07
CA HIS A 147 7.98 -9.36 13.65
C HIS A 147 7.75 -10.69 12.89
N ILE A 148 7.95 -10.73 11.57
CA ILE A 148 7.84 -11.95 10.76
C ILE A 148 9.07 -12.83 11.00
N GLN A 149 10.25 -12.22 11.05
CA GLN A 149 11.51 -12.89 11.37
C GLN A 149 11.46 -13.51 12.77
N ASP A 150 11.08 -12.75 13.78
CA ASP A 150 10.99 -13.19 15.17
C ASP A 150 9.96 -14.32 15.31
N HIS A 151 8.80 -14.17 14.68
CA HIS A 151 7.79 -15.23 14.65
C HIS A 151 8.34 -16.50 14.00
N TYR A 152 9.02 -16.38 12.86
CA TYR A 152 9.65 -17.53 12.22
C TYR A 152 10.67 -18.19 13.14
N ASN A 153 11.53 -17.43 13.80
CA ASN A 153 12.59 -17.97 14.66
C ASN A 153 12.02 -18.71 15.88
N LEU A 154 10.94 -18.21 16.47
CA LEU A 154 10.27 -18.81 17.64
C LEU A 154 9.64 -20.18 17.36
N LEU A 155 9.27 -20.47 16.10
CA LEU A 155 8.52 -21.67 15.75
C LEU A 155 9.38 -22.95 15.73
N SER A 156 8.78 -24.05 16.17
CA SER A 156 9.28 -25.41 15.95
C SER A 156 9.36 -25.75 14.45
N GLN A 157 10.22 -26.70 14.09
CA GLN A 157 10.47 -27.07 12.69
C GLN A 157 9.21 -27.56 11.94
N ASP A 158 8.33 -28.30 12.60
CA ASP A 158 7.09 -28.80 11.99
C ASP A 158 6.13 -27.67 11.61
N ILE A 159 5.98 -26.68 12.49
CA ILE A 159 5.11 -25.53 12.24
C ILE A 159 5.72 -24.62 11.15
N LYS A 160 7.04 -24.46 11.13
CA LYS A 160 7.75 -23.75 10.05
C LYS A 160 7.42 -24.35 8.69
N ASN A 161 7.49 -25.68 8.58
CA ASN A 161 7.18 -26.40 7.35
C ASN A 161 5.73 -26.21 6.90
N LYS A 162 4.77 -26.11 7.84
CA LYS A 162 3.36 -25.87 7.52
C LYS A 162 3.08 -24.43 7.09
N GLN A 163 3.40 -23.45 7.95
CA GLN A 163 3.04 -22.04 7.74
C GLN A 163 3.87 -21.37 6.65
N PHE A 164 5.17 -21.71 6.53
CA PHE A 164 6.08 -21.10 5.57
C PHE A 164 6.46 -22.05 4.41
N SER A 165 5.68 -23.11 4.22
CA SER A 165 5.83 -24.11 3.13
C SER A 165 6.20 -23.50 1.79
N LYS A 166 5.49 -22.45 1.36
CA LYS A 166 5.70 -21.78 0.08
C LYS A 166 7.06 -21.08 -0.03
N TYR A 167 7.58 -20.54 1.06
CA TYR A 167 8.90 -19.92 1.06
C TYR A 167 10.00 -20.97 1.05
N LEU A 168 9.85 -22.01 1.88
CA LEU A 168 10.82 -23.11 1.97
C LEU A 168 10.93 -23.86 0.63
N LYS A 169 9.79 -24.11 -0.04
CA LYS A 169 9.77 -24.70 -1.40
C LYS A 169 10.55 -23.86 -2.43
N ASN A 170 10.62 -22.55 -2.23
CA ASN A 170 11.31 -21.62 -3.13
C ASN A 170 12.73 -21.26 -2.63
N ASN A 171 13.27 -22.00 -1.64
CA ASN A 171 14.57 -21.73 -1.01
C ASN A 171 14.69 -20.31 -0.40
N ILE A 172 13.57 -19.76 0.09
CA ILE A 172 13.52 -18.45 0.73
C ILE A 172 13.49 -18.65 2.24
N ASN A 173 14.47 -18.07 2.96
CA ASN A 173 14.50 -18.07 4.41
C ASN A 173 13.76 -16.83 4.98
N PRO A 174 12.61 -16.98 5.68
CA PRO A 174 11.92 -15.87 6.34
C PRO A 174 12.74 -15.20 7.45
N GLY A 175 13.72 -15.92 8.03
CA GLY A 175 14.63 -15.39 9.03
C GLY A 175 15.53 -14.25 8.51
N ASN A 176 15.67 -14.08 7.19
CA ASN A 176 16.50 -13.04 6.58
C ASN A 176 15.69 -11.86 6.02
N ILE A 177 14.37 -11.82 6.27
CA ILE A 177 13.46 -10.84 5.64
C ILE A 177 13.86 -9.38 5.86
N VAL A 178 14.39 -9.04 7.04
CA VAL A 178 14.83 -7.67 7.36
C VAL A 178 16.03 -7.27 6.50
N LYS A 179 17.00 -8.18 6.31
CA LYS A 179 18.17 -7.94 5.45
C LYS A 179 17.73 -7.74 4.00
N ASP A 180 16.91 -8.64 3.49
CA ASP A 180 16.39 -8.58 2.12
C ASP A 180 15.52 -7.33 1.90
N PHE A 181 14.75 -6.89 2.90
CA PHE A 181 13.99 -5.65 2.84
C PHE A 181 14.89 -4.43 2.66
N GLN A 182 15.99 -4.32 3.42
CA GLN A 182 16.94 -3.21 3.28
C GLN A 182 17.64 -3.24 1.93
N GLU A 183 18.02 -4.42 1.45
CA GLU A 183 18.62 -4.58 0.12
C GLU A 183 17.67 -4.08 -0.99
N VAL A 184 16.41 -4.51 -0.96
CA VAL A 184 15.40 -4.08 -1.94
C VAL A 184 15.11 -2.57 -1.82
N LYS A 185 15.01 -2.05 -0.59
CA LYS A 185 14.84 -0.61 -0.34
C LYS A 185 15.98 0.20 -0.97
N ASN A 186 17.23 -0.22 -0.78
CA ASN A 186 18.39 0.44 -1.36
C ASN A 186 18.43 0.33 -2.89
N LYS A 187 18.07 -0.83 -3.46
CA LYS A 187 17.95 -1.00 -4.91
C LYS A 187 16.93 -0.04 -5.51
N ILE A 188 15.76 0.11 -4.87
CA ILE A 188 14.74 1.07 -5.28
C ILE A 188 15.33 2.49 -5.24
N LEU A 189 15.90 2.91 -4.11
CA LEU A 189 16.45 4.26 -3.96
C LEU A 189 17.55 4.56 -4.99
N ASN A 190 18.45 3.62 -5.26
CA ASN A 190 19.52 3.80 -6.24
C ASN A 190 18.98 3.94 -7.67
N LYS A 191 17.93 3.16 -8.02
CA LYS A 191 17.29 3.27 -9.34
C LYS A 191 16.76 4.68 -9.61
N TYR A 192 16.14 5.33 -8.62
CA TYR A 192 15.58 6.68 -8.76
C TYR A 192 16.57 7.81 -8.45
N LYS A 193 17.81 7.50 -8.04
CA LYS A 193 18.91 8.48 -7.98
C LYS A 193 19.64 8.60 -9.31
N ASN A 194 19.72 7.50 -10.06
CA ASN A 194 20.51 7.39 -11.29
C ASN A 194 19.71 7.69 -12.57
N GLY A 195 18.40 7.94 -12.47
CA GLY A 195 17.52 8.26 -13.61
C GLY A 195 16.68 9.48 -13.29
#